data_AF-A0A358QTX9-F1
#
_entry.id   AF-A0A358QTX9-F1
#
_cell.length_a   1.000
_cell.length_b   1.000
_cell.length_c   1.000
_cell.angle_alpha   90.00
_cell.angle_beta   90.00
_cell.angle_gamma   90.00
#
_symmetry.space_group_name_H-M   'P 1'
#
loop_
_entity.id
_entity.type
_entity.pdbx_description
1 polymer ?
#
loop_
_entity_poly.entity_id
_entity_poly.type
_entity_poly.pdbx_seq_one_letter_code
_entity_poly.pdbx_strand_id
1 'polypeptide(L)'
;MYLIKKEAYCVSNFNYDSYCGIYCGACSILRAYQTGIKDKFASFMSDEMGFELRCHGCKTDTVFENCANCKARNCSINKKVERCIDCSNFPCDIVNSDELKNILDKLPHLKTILNNIGTIKNIGVNKWLEDQDKKWKCPDCQTNFTWYTTKCSKCGKDLEKIMDYEKTFDKSIFEGIK
;
A
#
# COMPACT_ATOMS: atom_id res chain seq x y z
N MET A 1 -40.65 25.56 1.13
CA MET A 1 -40.25 24.75 -0.04
C MET A 1 -38.77 24.39 0.14
N TYR A 2 -38.52 23.11 0.41
CA TYR A 2 -37.24 22.38 0.47
C TYR A 2 -36.06 22.92 1.30
N LEU A 3 -36.03 22.47 2.56
CA LEU A 3 -34.80 22.28 3.33
C LEU A 3 -34.01 21.13 2.69
N ILE A 4 -32.89 21.42 2.05
CA ILE A 4 -31.96 20.38 1.60
C ILE A 4 -31.22 19.87 2.84
N LYS A 5 -31.62 18.70 3.32
CA LYS A 5 -30.84 17.93 4.30
C LYS A 5 -29.45 17.68 3.69
N LYS A 6 -28.41 18.27 4.26
CA LYS A 6 -27.03 17.81 4.05
C LYS A 6 -26.91 16.44 4.71
N GLU A 7 -27.22 15.39 3.96
CA GLU A 7 -26.74 14.05 4.30
C GLU A 7 -25.21 14.10 4.19
N ALA A 8 -24.54 13.92 5.31
CA ALA A 8 -23.10 13.80 5.37
C ALA A 8 -22.70 12.50 4.68
N TYR A 9 -22.43 12.58 3.38
CA TYR A 9 -21.71 11.53 2.67
C TYR A 9 -20.31 11.46 3.29
N CYS A 10 -19.99 10.40 4.02
CA CYS A 10 -18.63 10.13 4.48
C CYS A 10 -17.74 9.90 3.25
N VAL A 11 -17.19 10.97 2.69
CA VAL A 11 -16.12 10.87 1.69
C VAL A 11 -14.95 10.21 2.42
N SER A 12 -14.61 8.97 2.06
CA SER A 12 -13.47 8.30 2.66
C SER A 12 -12.22 9.10 2.31
N ASN A 13 -11.50 9.61 3.32
CA ASN A 13 -10.25 10.36 3.15
C ASN A 13 -9.07 9.49 2.65
N PHE A 14 -9.32 8.29 2.15
CA PHE A 14 -8.31 7.31 1.79
C PHE A 14 -8.23 7.12 0.28
N ASN A 15 -7.01 7.04 -0.25
CA ASN A 15 -6.73 6.70 -1.64
C ASN A 15 -5.87 5.42 -1.70
N TYR A 16 -6.40 4.37 -2.32
CA TYR A 16 -5.72 3.08 -2.41
C TYR A 16 -4.82 2.92 -3.64
N ASP A 17 -4.81 3.90 -4.53
CA ASP A 17 -3.93 3.97 -5.69
C ASP A 17 -2.55 4.54 -5.33
N SER A 18 -1.55 4.20 -6.13
CA SER A 18 -0.18 4.67 -5.96
C SER A 18 0.49 4.94 -7.31
N TYR A 19 1.52 5.77 -7.30
CA TYR A 19 2.27 6.09 -8.51
C TYR A 19 2.99 4.87 -9.10
N CYS A 20 3.51 3.97 -8.26
CA CYS A 20 4.25 2.78 -8.69
C CYS A 20 3.40 1.51 -8.80
N GLY A 21 2.08 1.59 -8.61
CA GLY A 21 1.19 0.43 -8.74
C GLY A 21 1.20 -0.54 -7.57
N ILE A 22 1.77 -0.19 -6.40
CA ILE A 22 1.45 -0.92 -5.15
C ILE A 22 0.02 -0.57 -4.71
N TYR A 23 -0.68 -1.52 -4.11
CA TYR A 23 -2.05 -1.30 -3.63
C TYR A 23 -2.06 -0.80 -2.17
N CYS A 24 -2.27 0.50 -1.95
CA CYS A 24 -2.26 1.07 -0.60
C CYS A 24 -3.36 0.50 0.31
N GLY A 25 -4.42 -0.10 -0.24
CA GLY A 25 -5.46 -0.80 0.55
C GLY A 25 -4.98 -2.06 1.28
N ALA A 26 -3.83 -2.63 0.88
CA ALA A 26 -3.19 -3.76 1.57
C ALA A 26 -1.98 -3.33 2.43
N CYS A 27 -1.72 -2.02 2.54
CA CYS A 27 -0.63 -1.48 3.35
C CYS A 27 -0.91 -1.58 4.84
N SER A 28 0.00 -2.20 5.58
CA SER A 28 -0.06 -2.32 7.05
C SER A 28 -0.24 -0.99 7.76
N ILE A 29 0.45 0.05 7.30
CA ILE A 29 0.42 1.37 7.93
C ILE A 29 -0.92 2.06 7.72
N LEU A 30 -1.41 2.10 6.47
CA LEU A 30 -2.71 2.70 6.15
C LEU A 30 -3.83 1.96 6.89
N ARG A 31 -3.80 0.62 6.88
CA ARG A 31 -4.81 -0.20 7.56
C ARG A 31 -4.78 -0.02 9.07
N ALA A 32 -3.60 0.04 9.68
CA ALA A 32 -3.46 0.32 11.10
C ALA A 32 -4.01 1.71 11.47
N TYR A 33 -3.73 2.74 10.67
CA TYR A 33 -4.32 4.07 10.86
C TYR A 33 -5.84 4.06 10.74
N GLN A 34 -6.36 3.35 9.74
CA GLN A 34 -7.78 3.30 9.42
C GLN A 34 -8.61 2.52 10.45
N THR A 35 -8.06 1.47 11.05
CA THR A 35 -8.85 0.54 11.89
C THR A 35 -8.30 0.34 13.29
N GLY A 36 -7.12 0.86 13.61
CA GLY A 36 -6.41 0.58 14.87
C GLY A 36 -5.84 -0.84 14.98
N ILE A 37 -5.98 -1.68 13.95
CA ILE A 37 -5.53 -3.08 13.95
C ILE A 37 -4.13 -3.13 13.33
N LYS A 38 -3.14 -3.58 14.11
CA LYS A 38 -1.75 -3.71 13.67
C LYS A 38 -1.44 -5.17 13.33
N ASP A 39 -0.85 -5.39 12.17
CA ASP A 39 -0.14 -6.63 11.88
C ASP A 39 1.31 -6.54 12.40
N LYS A 40 2.13 -7.56 12.13
CA LYS A 40 3.54 -7.60 12.57
C LYS A 40 4.36 -6.42 12.04
N PHE A 41 4.09 -5.94 10.82
CA PHE A 41 4.82 -4.82 10.23
C PHE A 41 4.41 -3.50 10.88
N ALA A 42 3.12 -3.24 11.02
CA ALA A 42 2.61 -2.05 11.68
C ALA A 42 3.05 -1.98 13.14
N SER A 43 2.98 -3.09 13.89
CA SER A 43 3.47 -3.16 15.27
C SER A 43 4.97 -2.90 15.35
N PHE A 44 5.77 -3.47 14.46
CA PHE A 44 7.19 -3.16 14.41
C PHE A 44 7.45 -1.66 14.19
N MET A 45 6.80 -1.07 13.19
CA MET A 45 7.00 0.35 12.85
C MET A 45 6.57 1.29 13.99
N SER A 46 5.49 1.00 14.71
CA SER A 46 5.06 1.87 15.81
C SER A 46 5.72 1.56 17.15
N ASP A 47 5.74 0.28 17.53
CA ASP A 47 6.01 -0.12 18.92
C ASP A 47 7.52 -0.31 19.14
N GLU A 48 8.26 -0.77 18.12
CA GLU A 48 9.71 -0.95 18.18
C GLU A 48 10.48 0.26 17.63
N MET A 49 10.02 0.81 16.49
CA MET A 49 10.70 1.95 15.84
C MET A 49 10.17 3.32 16.27
N GLY A 50 9.01 3.38 16.95
CA GLY A 50 8.47 4.63 17.49
C GLY A 50 7.77 5.54 16.47
N PHE A 51 7.48 5.07 15.26
CA PHE A 51 6.83 5.89 14.25
C PHE A 51 5.32 6.09 14.50
N GLU A 52 4.81 7.27 14.19
CA GLU A 52 3.36 7.50 14.09
C GLU A 52 2.81 6.84 12.83
N LEU A 53 1.84 5.94 12.98
CA LEU A 53 1.22 5.24 11.84
C LEU A 53 0.15 6.10 11.17
N ARG A 54 0.53 7.26 10.63
CA ARG A 54 -0.41 8.19 9.99
C ARG A 54 -0.31 8.11 8.47
N CYS A 55 -1.37 7.70 7.78
CA CYS A 55 -1.39 7.59 6.32
C CYS A 55 -2.80 7.54 5.73
N HIS A 56 -3.04 8.32 4.67
CA HIS A 56 -4.25 8.31 3.85
C HIS A 56 -4.03 7.71 2.44
N GLY A 57 -2.78 7.42 2.07
CA GLY A 57 -2.45 6.79 0.79
C GLY A 57 -1.44 7.57 -0.05
N CYS A 58 -0.74 6.87 -0.94
CA CYS A 58 0.41 7.40 -1.68
C CYS A 58 0.11 8.69 -2.47
N LYS A 59 -1.09 8.79 -3.05
CA LYS A 59 -1.57 9.94 -3.82
C LYS A 59 -2.36 10.95 -2.97
N THR A 60 -2.00 11.11 -1.70
CA THR A 60 -2.57 12.11 -0.78
C THR A 60 -1.45 12.93 -0.13
N ASP A 61 -1.84 14.01 0.55
CA ASP A 61 -0.90 14.85 1.31
C ASP A 61 -0.53 14.24 2.68
N THR A 62 -1.35 13.33 3.19
CA THR A 62 -1.09 12.65 4.47
C THR A 62 -0.53 11.26 4.19
N VAL A 63 0.77 11.09 4.33
CA VAL A 63 1.46 9.81 4.09
C VAL A 63 2.34 9.44 5.27
N PHE A 64 2.60 8.14 5.40
CA PHE A 64 3.61 7.64 6.32
C PHE A 64 5.00 8.19 5.94
N GLU A 65 5.86 8.40 6.93
CA GLU A 65 7.16 9.07 6.77
C GLU A 65 8.03 8.43 5.65
N ASN A 66 8.15 7.10 5.62
CA ASN A 66 8.91 6.42 4.56
C ASN A 66 8.32 6.68 3.17
N CYS A 67 6.99 6.85 3.07
CA CYS A 67 6.33 7.17 1.82
C CYS A 67 6.49 8.65 1.43
N ALA A 68 6.66 9.56 2.40
CA ALA A 68 6.98 10.97 2.13
C ALA A 68 8.34 11.11 1.44
N ASN A 69 9.30 10.28 1.83
CA ASN A 69 10.67 10.26 1.28
C ASN A 69 10.83 9.31 0.07
N CYS A 70 9.74 8.72 -0.44
CA CYS A 70 9.80 7.78 -1.56
C CYS A 70 10.22 8.48 -2.87
N LYS A 71 11.35 8.04 -3.44
CA LYS A 71 11.90 8.56 -4.71
C LYS A 71 10.91 8.46 -5.88
N ALA A 72 10.21 7.33 -6.01
CA ALA A 72 9.22 7.13 -7.07
C ALA A 72 8.02 8.09 -6.94
N ARG A 73 7.48 8.25 -5.73
CA ARG A 73 6.38 9.19 -5.45
C ARG A 73 6.79 10.63 -5.78
N ASN A 74 7.93 11.07 -5.26
CA ASN A 74 8.39 12.45 -5.44
C ASN A 74 8.72 12.74 -6.92
N CYS A 75 9.30 11.77 -7.63
CA CYS A 75 9.52 11.86 -9.08
C CYS A 75 8.20 12.02 -9.84
N SER A 76 7.19 11.20 -9.54
CA SER A 76 5.89 11.27 -10.22
C SER A 76 5.16 12.58 -9.97
N ILE A 77 5.18 13.10 -8.73
CA ILE A 77 4.62 14.42 -8.39
C ILE A 77 5.33 15.53 -9.17
N ASN A 78 6.67 15.55 -9.15
CA ASN A 78 7.46 16.58 -9.82
C ASN A 78 7.26 16.57 -11.34
N LYS A 79 7.17 15.39 -11.94
CA LYS A 79 6.90 15.20 -13.38
C LYS A 79 5.44 15.35 -13.74
N LYS A 80 4.53 15.48 -12.76
CA LYS A 80 3.08 15.56 -12.95
C LYS A 80 2.53 14.38 -13.76
N VAL A 81 3.05 13.18 -13.51
CA VAL A 81 2.56 11.94 -14.12
C VAL A 81 1.64 11.22 -13.16
N GLU A 82 0.54 10.68 -13.69
CA GLU A 82 -0.45 9.99 -12.88
C GLU A 82 0.10 8.65 -12.36
N ARG A 83 0.89 7.92 -13.15
CA ARG A 83 1.64 6.73 -12.72
C ARG A 83 3.03 6.70 -13.33
N CYS A 84 3.92 5.90 -12.75
CA CYS A 84 5.25 5.69 -13.29
C CYS A 84 5.21 5.19 -14.74
N ILE A 85 4.24 4.34 -15.10
CA ILE A 85 4.07 3.81 -16.46
C ILE A 85 3.65 4.86 -17.50
N ASP A 86 3.08 5.98 -17.04
CA ASP A 86 2.68 7.10 -17.90
C ASP A 86 3.88 8.03 -18.21
N CYS A 87 5.01 7.83 -17.53
CA CYS A 87 6.24 8.57 -17.79
C CYS A 87 6.91 8.07 -19.07
N SER A 88 7.28 8.98 -19.97
CA SER A 88 8.00 8.66 -21.21
C SER A 88 9.33 7.93 -21.00
N ASN A 89 9.92 8.06 -19.81
CA ASN A 89 11.20 7.44 -19.47
C ASN A 89 11.02 6.08 -18.80
N PHE A 90 9.80 5.56 -18.67
CA PHE A 90 9.55 4.27 -18.03
C PHE A 90 9.84 3.10 -18.99
N PRO A 91 10.55 2.05 -18.56
CA PRO A 91 11.18 1.86 -17.24
C PRO A 91 12.45 2.72 -17.07
N CYS A 92 12.57 3.40 -15.93
CA CYS A 92 13.67 4.32 -15.63
C CYS A 92 14.62 3.80 -14.53
N ASP A 93 15.70 4.54 -14.29
CA ASP A 93 16.72 4.19 -13.28
C ASP A 93 16.16 4.00 -11.87
N ILE A 94 15.07 4.68 -11.49
CA ILE A 94 14.46 4.48 -10.17
C ILE A 94 13.93 3.04 -10.04
N VAL A 95 13.19 2.56 -11.05
CA VAL A 95 12.61 1.22 -11.03
C VAL A 95 13.62 0.12 -11.39
N ASN A 96 14.75 0.50 -12.02
CA ASN A 96 15.85 -0.41 -12.34
C ASN A 96 17.02 -0.35 -11.34
N SER A 97 16.91 0.50 -10.30
CA SER A 97 18.00 0.76 -9.34
C SER A 97 18.35 -0.47 -8.52
N ASP A 98 19.64 -0.61 -8.18
CA ASP A 98 20.09 -1.65 -7.26
C ASP A 98 19.56 -1.43 -5.85
N GLU A 99 19.29 -0.19 -5.46
CA GLU A 99 18.57 0.14 -4.22
C GLU A 99 17.21 -0.54 -4.16
N LEU A 100 16.38 -0.42 -5.22
CA LEU A 100 15.09 -1.10 -5.25
C LEU A 100 15.28 -2.62 -5.21
N LYS A 101 16.19 -3.18 -6.01
CA LYS A 101 16.45 -4.62 -6.05
C LYS A 101 16.87 -5.16 -4.68
N ASN A 102 17.74 -4.46 -3.97
CA ASN A 102 18.26 -4.85 -2.65
C ASN A 102 17.18 -4.87 -1.56
N ILE A 103 16.10 -4.09 -1.72
CA ILE A 103 14.99 -4.08 -0.76
C ILE A 103 13.86 -5.04 -1.13
N LEU A 104 13.81 -5.58 -2.37
CA LEU A 104 12.73 -6.46 -2.80
C LEU A 104 12.63 -7.70 -1.92
N ASP A 105 13.76 -8.31 -1.55
CA ASP A 105 13.78 -9.50 -0.69
C ASP A 105 13.49 -9.17 0.78
N LYS A 106 13.71 -7.92 1.20
CA LYS A 106 13.47 -7.47 2.57
C LYS A 106 12.04 -6.97 2.80
N LEU A 107 11.43 -6.42 1.76
CA LEU A 107 10.05 -5.92 1.72
C LEU A 107 9.33 -6.56 0.54
N PRO A 108 8.88 -7.82 0.66
CA PRO A 108 8.40 -8.59 -0.48
C PRO A 108 7.26 -7.93 -1.25
N HIS A 109 6.46 -7.06 -0.62
CA HIS A 109 5.27 -6.46 -1.26
C HIS A 109 5.65 -5.57 -2.44
N LEU A 110 6.89 -5.06 -2.44
CA LEU A 110 7.45 -4.28 -3.54
C LEU A 110 7.69 -5.11 -4.80
N LYS A 111 7.85 -6.45 -4.69
CA LYS A 111 7.96 -7.35 -5.86
C LYS A 111 6.73 -7.28 -6.76
N THR A 112 5.59 -6.83 -6.24
CA THR A 112 4.34 -6.69 -7.02
C THR A 112 4.32 -5.50 -7.99
N ILE A 113 5.23 -4.53 -7.84
CA ILE A 113 5.25 -3.25 -8.59
C ILE A 113 5.15 -3.47 -10.11
N LEU A 114 6.07 -4.26 -10.69
CA LEU A 114 6.16 -4.42 -12.14
C LEU A 114 4.94 -5.14 -12.71
N ASN A 115 4.48 -6.21 -12.04
CA ASN A 115 3.29 -6.95 -12.46
C ASN A 115 2.02 -6.08 -12.36
N ASN A 116 1.87 -5.33 -11.27
CA ASN A 116 0.71 -4.47 -11.08
C ASN A 116 0.69 -3.34 -12.11
N ILE A 117 1.83 -2.69 -12.39
CA ILE A 117 1.92 -1.68 -13.44
C ILE A 117 1.53 -2.26 -14.81
N GLY A 118 2.03 -3.44 -15.17
CA GLY A 118 1.65 -4.11 -16.41
C GLY A 118 0.16 -4.41 -16.48
N THR A 119 -0.43 -4.85 -15.36
CA THR A 119 -1.87 -5.09 -15.26
C THR A 119 -2.67 -3.80 -15.39
N ILE A 120 -2.29 -2.73 -14.69
CA ILE A 120 -2.94 -1.41 -14.77
C ILE A 120 -2.90 -0.88 -16.20
N LYS A 121 -1.77 -1.04 -16.91
CA LYS A 121 -1.65 -0.66 -18.33
C LYS A 121 -2.64 -1.42 -19.21
N ASN A 122 -2.91 -2.69 -18.90
CA ASN A 122 -3.77 -3.55 -19.69
C ASN A 122 -5.26 -3.33 -19.42
N ILE A 123 -5.66 -3.22 -18.15
CA ILE A 123 -7.09 -3.22 -17.75
C ILE A 123 -7.57 -1.87 -17.19
N GLY A 124 -6.68 -0.91 -17.02
CA GLY A 124 -6.97 0.38 -16.39
C GLY A 124 -6.98 0.31 -14.85
N VAL A 125 -6.75 1.46 -14.21
CA VAL A 125 -6.62 1.53 -12.75
C VAL A 125 -7.91 1.18 -12.01
N ASN A 126 -9.07 1.61 -12.49
CA ASN A 126 -10.34 1.40 -11.77
C ASN A 126 -10.63 -0.09 -11.62
N LYS A 127 -10.50 -0.84 -12.73
CA LYS A 127 -10.68 -2.29 -12.72
C LYS A 127 -9.64 -2.98 -11.84
N TRP A 128 -8.37 -2.56 -11.95
CA TRP A 128 -7.30 -3.10 -11.11
C TRP A 128 -7.56 -2.86 -9.61
N LEU A 129 -8.04 -1.67 -9.21
CA LEU A 129 -8.39 -1.36 -7.82
C LEU A 129 -9.53 -2.24 -7.29
N GLU A 130 -10.57 -2.47 -8.08
CA GLU A 130 -11.65 -3.40 -7.72
C GLU A 130 -11.14 -4.82 -7.50
N ASP A 131 -10.23 -5.28 -8.36
CA ASP A 131 -9.67 -6.63 -8.28
C ASP A 131 -8.74 -6.76 -7.07
N GLN A 132 -7.96 -5.71 -6.74
CA GLN A 132 -7.18 -5.68 -5.50
C GLN A 132 -8.06 -5.64 -4.26
N ASP A 133 -9.13 -4.84 -4.23
CA ASP A 133 -10.06 -4.79 -3.09
C ASP A 133 -10.66 -6.17 -2.78
N LYS A 134 -11.04 -6.93 -3.82
CA LYS A 134 -11.52 -8.31 -3.66
C LYS A 134 -10.40 -9.26 -3.19
N LYS A 135 -9.20 -9.14 -3.77
CA LYS A 135 -8.04 -9.98 -3.46
C LYS A 135 -7.60 -9.87 -2.00
N TRP A 136 -7.71 -8.67 -1.41
CA TRP A 136 -7.23 -8.39 -0.05
C TRP A 136 -8.34 -8.46 1.01
N LYS A 137 -9.37 -9.27 0.77
CA LYS A 137 -10.47 -9.56 1.71
C LYS A 137 -10.46 -11.01 2.16
N CYS A 138 -10.65 -11.22 3.46
CA CYS A 138 -10.79 -12.56 4.02
C CYS A 138 -11.94 -13.29 3.29
N PRO A 139 -11.71 -14.49 2.73
CA PRO A 139 -12.74 -15.19 1.96
C PRO A 139 -13.98 -15.52 2.81
N ASP A 140 -13.79 -15.79 4.10
CA ASP A 140 -14.86 -16.24 4.99
C ASP A 140 -15.75 -15.09 5.50
N CYS A 141 -15.16 -13.92 5.81
CA CYS A 141 -15.89 -12.83 6.47
C CYS A 141 -15.72 -11.45 5.82
N GLN A 142 -15.02 -11.37 4.68
CA GLN A 142 -14.80 -10.17 3.88
C GLN A 142 -14.08 -9.02 4.59
N THR A 143 -13.44 -9.31 5.73
CA THR A 143 -12.60 -8.33 6.43
C THR A 143 -11.31 -8.11 5.65
N ASN A 144 -10.99 -6.85 5.35
CA ASN A 144 -9.74 -6.51 4.68
C ASN A 144 -8.53 -6.93 5.52
N PHE A 145 -7.49 -7.41 4.85
CA PHE A 145 -6.21 -7.75 5.46
C PHE A 145 -5.05 -7.14 4.67
N THR A 146 -3.84 -7.20 5.23
CA THR A 146 -2.64 -6.55 4.69
C THR A 146 -1.66 -7.57 4.11
N TRP A 147 -0.60 -7.09 3.46
CA TRP A 147 0.51 -7.93 2.99
C TRP A 147 1.08 -8.86 4.08
N TYR A 148 1.15 -8.39 5.33
CA TYR A 148 1.77 -9.12 6.44
C TYR A 148 0.77 -9.75 7.43
N THR A 149 -0.53 -9.79 7.08
CA THR A 149 -1.53 -10.47 7.91
C THR A 149 -1.50 -11.98 7.70
N THR A 150 -1.32 -12.72 8.79
CA THR A 150 -1.32 -14.21 8.79
C THR A 150 -2.63 -14.79 9.32
N LYS A 151 -3.41 -14.04 10.10
CA LYS A 151 -4.70 -14.47 10.66
C LYS A 151 -5.72 -13.33 10.56
N CYS A 152 -6.94 -13.64 10.14
CA CYS A 152 -8.01 -12.65 10.03
C CYS A 152 -8.36 -12.06 11.39
N SER A 153 -8.39 -10.73 11.50
CA SER A 153 -8.69 -10.02 12.74
C SER A 153 -10.14 -10.15 13.22
N LYS A 154 -11.07 -10.50 12.32
CA LYS A 154 -12.50 -10.63 12.67
C LYS A 154 -12.92 -12.07 12.97
N CYS A 155 -12.68 -13.01 12.03
CA CYS A 155 -13.15 -14.40 12.17
C CYS A 155 -12.04 -15.39 12.57
N GLY A 156 -10.78 -14.95 12.65
CA GLY A 156 -9.67 -15.82 13.03
C GLY A 156 -9.22 -16.82 11.97
N LYS A 157 -9.77 -16.79 10.75
CA LYS A 157 -9.33 -17.61 9.62
C LYS A 157 -7.82 -17.45 9.39
N ASP A 158 -7.12 -18.57 9.22
CA ASP A 158 -5.72 -18.59 8.79
C ASP A 158 -5.63 -18.06 7.35
N LEU A 159 -4.85 -17.00 7.16
CA LEU A 159 -4.63 -16.33 5.89
C LEU A 159 -3.23 -16.58 5.33
N GLU A 160 -2.36 -17.32 6.03
CA GLU A 160 -0.95 -17.53 5.68
C GLU A 160 -0.80 -18.02 4.23
N LYS A 161 -1.59 -19.03 3.86
CA LYS A 161 -1.49 -19.73 2.57
C LYS A 161 -2.51 -19.29 1.52
N ILE A 162 -3.27 -18.22 1.78
CA ILE A 162 -4.28 -17.73 0.83
C ILE A 162 -3.62 -17.01 -0.36
N MET A 163 -2.40 -16.51 -0.16
CA MET A 163 -1.66 -15.74 -1.14
C MET A 163 -0.30 -16.40 -1.35
N ASP A 164 0.07 -16.63 -2.60
CA ASP A 164 1.41 -17.09 -2.97
C ASP A 164 2.39 -15.91 -2.91
N TYR A 165 2.69 -15.49 -1.68
CA TYR A 165 3.42 -14.27 -1.36
C TYR A 165 4.04 -14.37 0.04
N GLU A 166 5.30 -13.98 0.17
CA GLU A 166 6.03 -13.98 1.45
C GLU A 166 5.48 -12.91 2.41
N LYS A 167 4.95 -13.34 3.56
CA LYS A 167 4.36 -12.47 4.59
C LYS A 167 5.32 -12.09 5.73
N THR A 168 6.61 -12.19 5.46
CA THR A 168 7.70 -11.82 6.36
C THR A 168 8.45 -10.63 5.78
N PHE A 169 9.09 -9.87 6.66
CA PHE A 169 9.96 -8.76 6.28
C PHE A 169 11.24 -8.84 7.11
N ASP A 170 12.33 -8.38 6.51
CA ASP A 170 13.63 -8.34 7.17
C ASP A 170 13.79 -7.01 7.90
N LYS A 171 13.83 -7.06 9.23
CA LYS A 171 14.00 -5.88 10.09
C LYS A 171 15.34 -5.16 9.85
N SER A 172 16.36 -5.84 9.32
CA SER A 172 17.66 -5.24 9.05
C SER A 172 17.61 -4.06 8.08
N ILE A 173 16.56 -3.96 7.25
CA ILE A 173 16.39 -2.80 6.35
C ILE A 173 16.12 -1.50 7.10
N PHE A 174 15.75 -1.57 8.38
CA PHE A 174 15.47 -0.44 9.24
C PHE A 174 16.58 -0.16 10.27
N GLU A 175 17.66 -0.95 10.26
CA GLU A 175 18.82 -0.69 11.12
C GLU A 175 19.49 0.63 10.73
N GLY A 176 19.79 1.46 11.74
CA GLY A 176 20.40 2.78 11.52
C GLY A 176 19.43 3.88 11.06
N ILE A 177 18.14 3.55 10.87
CA ILE A 177 17.08 4.53 10.66
C ILE A 177 16.52 4.91 12.03
N LYS A 178 16.97 6.03 12.60
CA LYS A 178 16.40 6.68 13.79
C LYS A 178 16.34 8.18 13.58
#